data_AF-A0A2M7TZN4-F1
#
_entry.id   AF-A0A2M7TZN4-F1
#
_cell.length_a   1.000
_cell.length_b   1.000
_cell.length_c   1.000
_cell.angle_alpha   90.00
_cell.angle_beta   90.00
_cell.angle_gamma   90.00
#
_symmetry.space_group_name_H-M   'P 1'
#
loop_
_entity.id
_entity.type
_entity.pdbx_description
1 polymer ?
#
loop_
_entity_poly.entity_id
_entity_poly.type
_entity_poly.pdbx_seq_one_letter_code
_entity_poly.pdbx_strand_id
1 'polypeptide(L)'
;MAAPAEVIHTEPIQEERYAHSNSKLRVMGALAVDKEVSLEAIPVVGQAYADYVSGVREMIRSDKEFKNRLDIDDKRDHDIVDGQARDLDGKPMVKVVENGWRSSESKARLRPEFRFQVLRDAGDVHTAKTADALKPGESYVTVSMAPKEGLQEHPEIYKDELGYSEDLMYVQWYAKGVDKMTAGSCSIEIRDEAALLEVLAEEGIVIPPGESSNTWIMHGMKRESTAGQTEKRVLNLRQKVYERQAMPTQRHSVSEYVANNSDIMESIFKAYYPGLAKAVNAKHNNETLQGLANALLKTDLTNMEQEARAVLIQVANSSKFNDELGNTMDAVIRYAAVEELRKGLAVFIAGSRQTPATSPGDLLLIERSDAIAAMHPAMLNQRMANNVQSGVQEGRSYGGCAGQIKLSKDSGLGNELSGYMTNGDSQQSAYGGRSRPCRSIKNGMNTTCPYCKQKVKTIVPKEGGEVYCSNNKCARAAARHLIKKMMPGNEKQKTWS
;
A
#
# COMPACT_ATOMS: atom_id res chain seq x y z
N MET A 1 -13.50 27.56 41.22
CA MET A 1 -14.24 27.65 39.94
C MET A 1 -13.36 27.02 38.87
N ALA A 2 -13.76 25.85 38.36
CA ALA A 2 -12.98 25.11 37.36
C ALA A 2 -13.35 25.61 35.96
N ALA A 3 -12.33 25.88 35.13
CA ALA A 3 -12.52 26.28 33.74
C ALA A 3 -13.30 25.20 32.96
N PRO A 4 -14.23 25.57 32.07
CA PRO A 4 -14.96 24.61 31.27
C PRO A 4 -14.00 23.91 30.30
N ALA A 5 -14.10 22.58 30.25
CA ALA A 5 -13.36 21.74 29.32
C ALA A 5 -13.59 22.22 27.88
N GLU A 6 -12.51 22.52 27.16
CA GLU A 6 -12.56 22.83 25.73
C GLU A 6 -13.25 21.69 24.98
N VAL A 7 -14.37 22.05 24.35
CA VAL A 7 -15.06 21.20 23.39
C VAL A 7 -14.14 21.09 22.19
N ILE A 8 -13.45 19.96 22.05
CA ILE A 8 -12.74 19.60 20.82
C ILE A 8 -13.78 19.51 19.71
N HIS A 9 -13.89 20.56 18.91
CA HIS A 9 -14.64 20.54 17.66
C HIS A 9 -13.97 19.53 16.73
N THR A 10 -14.58 18.36 16.54
CA THR A 10 -14.26 17.51 15.40
C THR A 10 -14.84 18.18 14.17
N GLU A 11 -14.01 18.98 13.50
CA GLU A 11 -14.35 19.48 12.18
C GLU A 11 -14.76 18.30 11.29
N PRO A 12 -15.83 18.45 10.49
CA PRO A 12 -16.20 17.42 9.53
C PRO A 12 -15.04 17.25 8.55
N ILE A 13 -14.57 16.01 8.41
CA ILE A 13 -13.50 15.58 7.48
C ILE A 13 -13.82 16.08 6.07
N GLN A 14 -13.39 17.29 5.76
CA GLN A 14 -13.40 17.88 4.44
C GLN A 14 -12.07 17.53 3.78
N GLU A 15 -12.18 16.87 2.62
CA GLU A 15 -11.13 16.80 1.59
C GLU A 15 -9.87 15.98 1.86
N GLU A 16 -10.01 14.78 2.42
CA GLU A 16 -8.95 13.79 2.22
C GLU A 16 -9.00 13.19 0.82
N ARG A 17 -7.98 13.56 0.05
CA ARG A 17 -7.64 13.07 -1.27
C ARG A 17 -7.11 11.63 -1.15
N TYR A 18 -8.00 10.73 -1.58
CA TYR A 18 -8.06 9.26 -1.64
C TYR A 18 -6.78 8.40 -1.53
N ALA A 19 -5.62 8.93 -1.89
CA ALA A 19 -4.48 8.20 -2.40
C ALA A 19 -3.26 8.71 -1.62
N HIS A 20 -2.70 8.00 -0.64
CA HIS A 20 -2.07 8.53 0.59
C HIS A 20 -3.11 8.91 1.65
N SER A 21 -4.21 8.17 1.66
CA SER A 21 -5.05 8.16 2.84
C SER A 21 -4.21 7.70 4.02
N ASN A 22 -3.78 8.66 4.85
CA ASN A 22 -3.18 8.36 6.14
C ASN A 22 -4.18 7.64 7.07
N SER A 23 -5.37 7.24 6.61
CA SER A 23 -6.36 6.47 7.38
C SER A 23 -5.75 5.28 8.12
N LYS A 24 -4.90 4.47 7.49
CA LYS A 24 -4.24 3.34 8.17
C LYS A 24 -3.27 3.80 9.23
N LEU A 25 -2.48 4.84 8.94
CA LEU A 25 -1.62 5.51 9.91
C LEU A 25 -2.42 6.14 11.05
N ARG A 26 -3.61 6.70 10.79
CA ARG A 26 -4.50 7.25 11.83
C ARG A 26 -5.10 6.16 12.70
N VAL A 27 -5.57 5.06 12.11
CA VAL A 27 -6.09 3.91 12.86
C VAL A 27 -4.97 3.31 13.71
N MET A 28 -3.78 3.11 13.14
CA MET A 28 -2.58 2.67 13.87
C MET A 28 -2.24 3.64 15.01
N GLY A 29 -2.22 4.95 14.73
CA GLY A 29 -1.91 5.99 15.71
C GLY A 29 -2.93 6.09 16.83
N ALA A 30 -4.22 5.97 16.52
CA ALA A 30 -5.29 5.95 17.52
C ALA A 30 -5.16 4.75 18.46
N LEU A 31 -4.87 3.57 17.92
CA LEU A 31 -4.66 2.36 18.71
C LEU A 31 -3.38 2.42 19.55
N ALA A 32 -2.33 3.07 19.04
CA ALA A 32 -1.07 3.28 19.76
C ALA A 32 -1.15 4.31 20.90
N VAL A 33 -2.15 5.21 20.86
CA VAL A 33 -2.41 6.21 21.90
C VAL A 33 -3.35 5.65 22.98
N ASP A 34 -4.34 4.85 22.59
CA ASP A 34 -5.35 4.32 23.52
C ASP A 34 -4.88 3.11 24.34
N LYS A 35 -3.77 2.48 23.97
CA LYS A 35 -3.28 1.28 24.62
C LYS A 35 -1.75 1.31 24.71
N GLU A 36 -1.21 1.08 25.90
CA GLU A 36 0.16 0.53 26.08
C GLU A 36 0.23 -0.92 25.54
N VAL A 37 -0.34 -1.17 24.36
CA VAL A 37 -0.36 -2.49 23.71
C VAL A 37 0.76 -2.54 22.70
N SER A 38 1.52 -3.63 22.74
CA SER A 38 2.52 -3.94 21.72
C SER A 38 1.89 -3.86 20.33
N LEU A 39 2.47 -3.01 19.48
CA LEU A 39 2.00 -2.77 18.11
C LEU A 39 2.00 -4.04 17.26
N GLU A 40 2.81 -5.03 17.63
CA GLU A 40 2.95 -6.30 16.92
C GLU A 40 1.68 -7.17 16.98
N ALA A 41 0.81 -6.99 17.97
CA ALA A 41 -0.42 -7.77 18.13
C ALA A 41 -1.65 -7.17 17.40
N ILE A 42 -1.46 -6.09 16.63
CA ILE A 42 -2.57 -5.33 16.04
C ILE A 42 -2.63 -5.58 14.53
N PRO A 43 -3.73 -6.17 13.98
CA PRO A 43 -3.85 -6.48 12.55
C PRO A 43 -3.58 -5.31 11.59
N VAL A 44 -3.97 -4.08 11.99
CA VAL A 44 -3.72 -2.87 11.18
C VAL A 44 -2.22 -2.55 11.01
N VAL A 45 -1.37 -2.96 11.96
CA VAL A 45 0.09 -2.76 11.88
C VAL A 45 0.67 -3.72 10.84
N GLY A 46 0.21 -4.97 10.81
CA GLY A 46 0.56 -5.93 9.76
C GLY A 46 0.16 -5.43 8.36
N GLN A 47 -1.01 -4.80 8.23
CA GLN A 47 -1.43 -4.18 6.97
C GLN A 47 -0.55 -3.00 6.58
N ALA A 48 -0.28 -2.07 7.52
CA ALA A 48 0.58 -0.92 7.25
C ALA A 48 2.01 -1.36 6.84
N TYR A 49 2.52 -2.43 7.47
CA TYR A 49 3.80 -3.02 7.08
C TYR A 49 3.75 -3.65 5.68
N ALA A 50 2.69 -4.41 5.37
CA ALA A 50 2.51 -4.99 4.04
C ALA A 50 2.40 -3.93 2.93
N ASP A 51 1.75 -2.79 3.21
CA ASP A 51 1.66 -1.66 2.28
C ASP A 51 3.02 -0.94 2.13
N TYR A 52 3.76 -0.79 3.23
CA TYR A 52 5.14 -0.28 3.20
C TYR A 52 6.04 -1.13 2.30
N VAL A 53 6.05 -2.46 2.54
CA VAL A 53 6.83 -3.42 1.76
C VAL A 53 6.40 -3.44 0.29
N SER A 54 5.09 -3.40 0.00
CA SER A 54 4.59 -3.36 -1.38
C SER A 54 5.11 -2.14 -2.14
N GLY A 55 5.03 -0.95 -1.54
CA GLY A 55 5.51 0.26 -2.21
C GLY A 55 7.03 0.24 -2.41
N VAL A 56 7.81 -0.30 -1.47
CA VAL A 56 9.26 -0.45 -1.65
C VAL A 56 9.59 -1.43 -2.78
N ARG A 57 8.86 -2.55 -2.93
CA ARG A 57 9.03 -3.48 -4.07
C ARG A 57 8.76 -2.78 -5.40
N GLU A 58 7.67 -2.02 -5.49
CA GLU A 58 7.34 -1.27 -6.71
C GLU A 58 8.42 -0.23 -7.06
N MET A 59 8.93 0.47 -6.04
CA MET A 59 10.03 1.42 -6.21
C MET A 59 11.33 0.76 -6.66
N ILE A 60 11.70 -0.41 -6.12
CA ILE A 60 12.88 -1.15 -6.59
C ILE A 60 12.69 -1.62 -8.03
N ARG A 61 11.48 -2.08 -8.41
CA ARG A 61 11.19 -2.52 -9.78
C ARG A 61 11.36 -1.39 -10.81
N SER A 62 11.06 -0.16 -10.43
CA SER A 62 11.11 1.02 -11.29
C SER A 62 12.48 1.71 -11.31
N ASP A 63 13.47 1.16 -10.61
CA ASP A 63 14.85 1.62 -10.60
C ASP A 63 15.43 1.78 -12.02
N LYS A 64 15.85 2.98 -12.40
CA LYS A 64 16.27 3.26 -13.79
C LYS A 64 17.45 2.41 -14.27
N GLU A 65 18.35 2.00 -13.37
CA GLU A 65 19.53 1.21 -13.72
C GLU A 65 19.18 -0.28 -13.84
N PHE A 66 18.36 -0.79 -12.92
CA PHE A 66 18.10 -2.23 -12.80
C PHE A 66 16.73 -2.67 -13.32
N LYS A 67 15.82 -1.77 -13.70
CA LYS A 67 14.44 -2.09 -14.12
C LYS A 67 14.35 -3.14 -15.23
N ASN A 68 15.34 -3.21 -16.12
CA ASN A 68 15.35 -4.18 -17.23
C ASN A 68 15.79 -5.59 -16.81
N ARG A 69 16.07 -5.79 -15.52
CA ARG A 69 16.54 -7.05 -14.94
C ARG A 69 15.70 -7.50 -13.74
N LEU A 70 14.68 -6.74 -13.39
CA LEU A 70 13.86 -6.97 -12.20
C LEU A 70 12.42 -7.15 -12.62
N ASP A 71 11.68 -7.98 -11.89
CA ASP A 71 10.23 -8.13 -12.00
C ASP A 71 9.59 -8.33 -10.63
N ILE A 72 8.33 -7.89 -10.50
CA ILE A 72 7.52 -8.17 -9.31
C ILE A 72 6.86 -9.53 -9.51
N ASP A 73 6.99 -10.38 -8.50
CA ASP A 73 6.21 -11.60 -8.33
C ASP A 73 5.76 -11.67 -6.87
N ASP A 74 4.60 -11.12 -6.55
CA ASP A 74 4.05 -11.15 -5.19
C ASP A 74 3.04 -12.29 -5.10
N LYS A 75 2.98 -12.97 -3.95
CA LYS A 75 1.89 -13.88 -3.64
C LYS A 75 1.59 -13.87 -2.15
N ARG A 76 0.32 -14.04 -1.83
CA ARG A 76 -0.21 -14.02 -0.47
C ARG A 76 -1.28 -15.08 -0.33
N ASP A 77 -1.27 -15.72 0.82
CA ASP A 77 -2.35 -16.60 1.22
C ASP A 77 -3.37 -15.80 2.04
N HIS A 78 -4.63 -16.06 1.75
CA HIS A 78 -5.78 -15.50 2.44
C HIS A 78 -6.60 -16.64 3.04
N ASP A 79 -6.94 -16.53 4.32
CA ASP A 79 -7.81 -17.51 4.95
C ASP A 79 -9.21 -17.48 4.29
N ILE A 80 -9.79 -18.66 4.10
CA ILE A 80 -11.15 -18.84 3.61
C ILE A 80 -12.06 -19.09 4.81
N VAL A 81 -13.01 -18.19 5.02
CA VAL A 81 -14.03 -18.31 6.07
C VAL A 81 -15.40 -18.19 5.42
N ASP A 82 -16.26 -19.18 5.64
CA ASP A 82 -17.58 -19.30 5.00
C ASP A 82 -17.52 -19.29 3.47
N GLY A 83 -16.49 -19.93 2.91
CA GLY A 83 -16.26 -19.99 1.47
C GLY A 83 -15.68 -18.72 0.84
N GLN A 84 -15.43 -17.68 1.64
CA GLN A 84 -14.93 -16.38 1.18
C GLN A 84 -13.50 -16.10 1.65
N ALA A 85 -12.64 -15.62 0.75
CA ALA A 85 -11.30 -15.16 1.09
C ALA A 85 -11.35 -13.90 1.98
N ARG A 86 -10.50 -13.84 3.01
CA ARG A 86 -10.45 -12.74 3.98
C ARG A 86 -9.20 -11.89 3.85
N ASP A 87 -9.34 -10.59 4.11
CA ASP A 87 -8.21 -9.70 4.35
C ASP A 87 -7.57 -9.97 5.72
N LEU A 88 -6.48 -9.29 6.04
CA LEU A 88 -5.78 -9.42 7.32
C LEU A 88 -6.63 -8.99 8.54
N ASP A 89 -7.75 -8.28 8.34
CA ASP A 89 -8.72 -7.92 9.39
C ASP A 89 -9.90 -8.90 9.48
N GLY A 90 -9.94 -9.97 8.67
CA GLY A 90 -11.06 -10.91 8.59
C GLY A 90 -12.24 -10.42 7.73
N LYS A 91 -12.12 -9.30 7.02
CA LYS A 91 -13.17 -8.80 6.12
C LYS A 91 -13.17 -9.60 4.81
N PRO A 92 -14.34 -9.89 4.21
CA PRO A 92 -14.39 -10.52 2.90
C PRO A 92 -13.66 -9.68 1.85
N MET A 93 -12.77 -10.29 1.08
CA MET A 93 -11.95 -9.58 0.11
C MET A 93 -12.80 -8.91 -0.99
N VAL A 94 -13.85 -9.58 -1.46
CA VAL A 94 -14.84 -8.99 -2.39
C VAL A 94 -15.39 -7.67 -1.85
N LYS A 95 -15.67 -7.57 -0.54
CA LYS A 95 -16.20 -6.34 0.06
C LYS A 95 -15.15 -5.23 0.12
N VAL A 96 -13.89 -5.58 0.38
CA VAL A 96 -12.77 -4.63 0.33
C VAL A 96 -12.66 -4.02 -1.07
N VAL A 97 -12.69 -4.86 -2.11
CA VAL A 97 -12.60 -4.44 -3.51
C VAL A 97 -13.82 -3.61 -3.95
N GLU A 98 -15.04 -4.04 -3.59
CA GLU A 98 -16.27 -3.27 -3.85
C GLU A 98 -16.24 -1.87 -3.23
N ASN A 99 -15.66 -1.73 -2.03
CA ASN A 99 -15.52 -0.43 -1.39
C ASN A 99 -14.52 0.47 -2.13
N GLY A 100 -13.50 -0.12 -2.73
CA GLY A 100 -12.54 0.59 -3.58
C GLY A 100 -13.19 1.17 -4.81
N TRP A 101 -13.91 0.34 -5.55
CA TRP A 101 -14.68 0.75 -6.71
C TRP A 101 -15.68 1.86 -6.40
N ARG A 102 -16.50 1.73 -5.33
CA ARG A 102 -17.43 2.79 -4.89
C ARG A 102 -16.72 4.10 -4.55
N SER A 103 -15.49 4.02 -4.06
CA SER A 103 -14.70 5.23 -3.77
C SER A 103 -14.26 5.92 -5.05
N SER A 104 -13.82 5.16 -6.05
CA SER A 104 -13.51 5.69 -7.39
C SER A 104 -14.75 6.30 -8.04
N GLU A 105 -15.92 5.67 -7.95
CA GLU A 105 -17.18 6.26 -8.44
C GLU A 105 -17.46 7.60 -7.77
N SER A 106 -17.30 7.66 -6.45
CA SER A 106 -17.48 8.90 -5.68
C SER A 106 -16.47 9.99 -6.08
N LYS A 107 -15.23 9.63 -6.45
CA LYS A 107 -14.21 10.57 -6.93
C LYS A 107 -14.56 11.05 -8.34
N ALA A 108 -14.99 10.14 -9.22
CA ALA A 108 -15.41 10.45 -10.59
C ALA A 108 -16.61 11.39 -10.68
N ARG A 109 -17.53 11.37 -9.69
CA ARG A 109 -18.63 12.35 -9.60
C ARG A 109 -18.16 13.78 -9.38
N LEU A 110 -17.02 13.97 -8.73
CA LEU A 110 -16.42 15.29 -8.46
C LEU A 110 -15.36 15.66 -9.51
N ARG A 111 -14.72 14.65 -10.11
CA ARG A 111 -13.60 14.75 -11.05
C ARG A 111 -13.84 13.77 -12.21
N PRO A 112 -14.60 14.12 -13.26
CA PRO A 112 -15.01 13.22 -14.33
C PRO A 112 -13.87 12.51 -15.08
N GLU A 113 -12.67 13.08 -15.06
CA GLU A 113 -11.41 12.44 -15.49
C GLU A 113 -11.14 11.06 -14.85
N PHE A 114 -11.65 10.78 -13.63
CA PHE A 114 -11.47 9.52 -12.90
C PHE A 114 -12.30 8.35 -13.45
N ARG A 115 -13.06 8.56 -14.52
CA ARG A 115 -13.92 7.52 -15.12
C ARG A 115 -13.15 6.25 -15.53
N PHE A 116 -11.92 6.37 -16.04
CA PHE A 116 -11.12 5.19 -16.42
C PHE A 116 -10.71 4.38 -15.19
N GLN A 117 -10.41 5.06 -14.08
CA GLN A 117 -10.18 4.38 -12.80
C GLN A 117 -11.42 3.62 -12.31
N VAL A 118 -12.62 4.16 -12.50
CA VAL A 118 -13.87 3.47 -12.16
C VAL A 118 -14.03 2.19 -12.97
N LEU A 119 -13.75 2.23 -14.27
CA LEU A 119 -13.82 1.06 -15.15
C LEU A 119 -12.82 -0.03 -14.71
N ARG A 120 -11.57 0.38 -14.45
CA ARG A 120 -10.53 -0.53 -13.96
C ARG A 120 -10.92 -1.18 -12.63
N ASP A 121 -11.38 -0.39 -11.66
CA ASP A 121 -11.77 -0.92 -10.34
C ASP A 121 -13.03 -1.80 -10.40
N ALA A 122 -13.92 -1.57 -11.37
CA ALA A 122 -15.04 -2.49 -11.64
C ALA A 122 -14.52 -3.86 -12.12
N GLY A 123 -13.46 -3.87 -12.92
CA GLY A 123 -12.75 -5.07 -13.34
C GLY A 123 -12.11 -5.84 -12.17
N ASP A 124 -11.57 -5.13 -11.18
CA ASP A 124 -11.08 -5.76 -9.95
C ASP A 124 -12.23 -6.42 -9.16
N VAL A 125 -13.39 -5.76 -9.06
CA VAL A 125 -14.58 -6.33 -8.41
C VAL A 125 -15.02 -7.60 -9.13
N HIS A 126 -15.02 -7.60 -10.46
CA HIS A 126 -15.30 -8.78 -11.26
C HIS A 126 -14.34 -9.92 -10.91
N THR A 127 -13.04 -9.64 -10.95
CA THR A 127 -11.98 -10.62 -10.65
C THR A 127 -12.08 -11.18 -9.24
N ALA A 128 -12.30 -10.33 -8.24
CA ALA A 128 -12.45 -10.76 -6.86
C ALA A 128 -13.66 -11.69 -6.68
N LYS A 129 -14.79 -11.38 -7.33
CA LYS A 129 -15.99 -12.25 -7.30
C LYS A 129 -15.75 -13.58 -8.00
N THR A 130 -15.06 -13.57 -9.14
CA THR A 130 -14.69 -14.79 -9.87
C THR A 130 -13.76 -15.68 -9.05
N ALA A 131 -12.75 -15.09 -8.40
CA ALA A 131 -11.84 -15.79 -7.50
C ALA A 131 -12.59 -16.40 -6.30
N ASP A 132 -13.48 -15.64 -5.65
CA ASP A 132 -14.26 -16.14 -4.51
C ASP A 132 -15.18 -17.32 -4.89
N ALA A 133 -15.69 -17.30 -6.12
CA ALA A 133 -16.55 -18.36 -6.70
C ALA A 133 -15.79 -19.62 -7.18
N LEU A 134 -14.46 -19.65 -7.10
CA LEU A 134 -13.70 -20.87 -7.38
C LEU A 134 -14.10 -22.01 -6.41
N LYS A 135 -13.98 -23.24 -6.88
CA LYS A 135 -14.02 -24.45 -6.06
C LYS A 135 -12.59 -24.78 -5.59
N PRO A 136 -12.43 -25.49 -4.46
CA PRO A 136 -11.13 -26.01 -4.07
C PRO A 136 -10.49 -26.84 -5.22
N GLY A 137 -9.23 -26.56 -5.53
CA GLY A 137 -8.50 -27.14 -6.67
C GLY A 137 -8.64 -26.37 -7.98
N GLU A 138 -9.43 -25.30 -8.03
CA GLU A 138 -9.53 -24.42 -9.20
C GLU A 138 -8.68 -23.15 -9.03
N SER A 139 -8.29 -22.59 -10.17
CA SER A 139 -7.58 -21.33 -10.31
C SER A 139 -8.25 -20.39 -11.30
N TYR A 140 -7.92 -19.11 -11.19
CA TYR A 140 -8.27 -18.06 -12.13
C TYR A 140 -7.03 -17.24 -12.45
N VAL A 141 -6.77 -16.96 -13.72
CA VAL A 141 -5.66 -16.11 -14.18
C VAL A 141 -6.23 -15.02 -15.06
N THR A 142 -5.88 -13.76 -14.79
CA THR A 142 -6.32 -12.61 -15.56
C THR A 142 -5.18 -11.61 -15.74
N VAL A 143 -5.36 -10.60 -16.58
CA VAL A 143 -4.36 -9.57 -16.85
C VAL A 143 -4.93 -8.18 -16.62
N SER A 144 -4.22 -7.33 -15.90
CA SER A 144 -4.59 -5.93 -15.72
C SER A 144 -3.53 -5.04 -16.34
N MET A 145 -3.97 -4.09 -17.15
CA MET A 145 -3.12 -3.05 -17.72
C MET A 145 -3.38 -1.71 -17.06
N ALA A 146 -2.40 -0.82 -17.20
CA ALA A 146 -2.61 0.57 -16.93
C ALA A 146 -3.71 1.16 -17.84
N PRO A 147 -4.50 2.13 -17.38
CA PRO A 147 -5.59 2.71 -18.15
C PRO A 147 -5.05 3.60 -19.28
N LYS A 148 -4.78 3.02 -20.46
CA LYS A 148 -4.10 3.70 -21.57
C LYS A 148 -4.84 4.95 -22.05
N GLU A 149 -6.16 4.89 -22.16
CA GLU A 149 -6.98 6.04 -22.54
C GLU A 149 -6.91 7.14 -21.48
N GLY A 150 -6.84 6.78 -20.21
CA GLY A 150 -6.59 7.72 -19.11
C GLY A 150 -5.21 8.36 -19.17
N LEU A 151 -4.17 7.59 -19.49
CA LEU A 151 -2.80 8.08 -19.67
C LEU A 151 -2.67 9.04 -20.85
N GLN A 152 -3.42 8.79 -21.92
CA GLN A 152 -3.44 9.65 -23.11
C GLN A 152 -4.25 10.93 -22.89
N GLU A 153 -5.43 10.83 -22.30
CA GLU A 153 -6.35 11.97 -22.16
C GLU A 153 -6.04 12.86 -20.95
N HIS A 154 -5.53 12.27 -19.87
CA HIS A 154 -5.28 12.94 -18.58
C HIS A 154 -3.94 12.47 -17.97
N PRO A 155 -2.80 12.68 -18.65
CA PRO A 155 -1.48 12.25 -18.16
C PRO A 155 -1.15 12.84 -16.78
N GLU A 156 -1.57 14.08 -16.50
CA GLU A 156 -1.39 14.75 -15.21
C GLU A 156 -2.07 14.00 -14.05
N ILE A 157 -3.03 13.13 -14.37
CA ILE A 157 -3.77 12.34 -13.40
C ILE A 157 -3.30 10.89 -13.43
N TYR A 158 -3.27 10.24 -14.58
CA TYR A 158 -2.96 8.81 -14.61
C TYR A 158 -1.47 8.52 -14.47
N LYS A 159 -0.61 9.38 -15.03
CA LYS A 159 0.84 9.25 -14.93
C LYS A 159 1.37 9.95 -13.69
N ASP A 160 1.04 11.23 -13.53
CA ASP A 160 1.69 12.07 -12.52
C ASP A 160 1.02 11.95 -11.14
N GLU A 161 -0.33 11.92 -11.07
CA GLU A 161 -1.06 11.68 -9.82
C GLU A 161 -1.03 10.20 -9.41
N LEU A 162 -1.51 9.30 -10.28
CA LEU A 162 -1.74 7.89 -9.95
C LEU A 162 -0.53 6.96 -10.21
N GLY A 163 0.51 7.43 -10.89
CA GLY A 163 1.75 6.68 -11.10
C GLY A 163 1.67 5.52 -12.09
N TYR A 164 0.64 5.46 -12.95
CA TYR A 164 0.54 4.40 -13.95
C TYR A 164 1.66 4.50 -14.98
N SER A 165 2.09 3.33 -15.46
CA SER A 165 3.08 3.17 -16.53
C SER A 165 2.47 2.45 -17.72
N GLU A 166 2.63 3.01 -18.92
CA GLU A 166 2.10 2.44 -20.18
C GLU A 166 2.73 1.09 -20.54
N ASP A 167 3.98 0.87 -20.10
CA ASP A 167 4.80 -0.27 -20.50
C ASP A 167 4.67 -1.47 -19.54
N LEU A 168 3.72 -1.47 -18.61
CA LEU A 168 3.59 -2.49 -17.58
C LEU A 168 2.19 -3.12 -17.55
N MET A 169 2.17 -4.44 -17.48
CA MET A 169 0.98 -5.23 -17.17
C MET A 169 1.24 -6.12 -15.97
N TYR A 170 0.18 -6.41 -15.23
CA TYR A 170 0.19 -7.41 -14.18
C TYR A 170 -0.66 -8.60 -14.59
N VAL A 171 -0.07 -9.79 -14.60
CA VAL A 171 -0.83 -11.04 -14.60
C VAL A 171 -1.22 -11.32 -13.16
N GLN A 172 -2.51 -11.30 -12.86
CA GLN A 172 -3.06 -11.64 -11.55
C GLN A 172 -3.56 -13.08 -11.59
N TRP A 173 -3.29 -13.84 -10.54
CA TRP A 173 -3.75 -15.22 -10.44
C TRP A 173 -4.23 -15.56 -9.04
N TYR A 174 -5.18 -16.49 -8.99
CA TYR A 174 -5.84 -16.94 -7.77
C TYR A 174 -5.93 -18.45 -7.84
N ALA A 175 -5.65 -19.14 -6.74
CA ALA A 175 -5.82 -20.58 -6.62
C ALA A 175 -6.48 -20.89 -5.29
N LYS A 176 -7.64 -21.56 -5.34
CA LYS A 176 -8.43 -21.88 -4.15
C LYS A 176 -8.03 -23.25 -3.63
N GLY A 177 -7.50 -23.27 -2.42
CA GLY A 177 -7.36 -24.48 -1.60
C GLY A 177 -8.65 -24.77 -0.82
N VAL A 178 -8.54 -25.62 0.20
CA VAL A 178 -9.68 -25.96 1.08
C VAL A 178 -9.95 -24.85 2.08
N ASP A 179 -8.88 -24.36 2.72
CA ASP A 179 -8.88 -23.39 3.80
C ASP A 179 -8.21 -22.06 3.43
N LYS A 180 -7.50 -22.03 2.30
CA LYS A 180 -6.74 -20.85 1.85
C LYS A 180 -6.98 -20.53 0.40
N MET A 181 -6.94 -19.25 0.08
CA MET A 181 -6.89 -18.72 -1.26
C MET A 181 -5.52 -18.09 -1.47
N THR A 182 -4.71 -18.68 -2.35
CA THR A 182 -3.45 -18.06 -2.76
C THR A 182 -3.74 -17.09 -3.89
N ALA A 183 -3.43 -15.81 -3.67
CA ALA A 183 -3.51 -14.77 -4.69
C ALA A 183 -2.11 -14.27 -5.01
N GLY A 184 -1.77 -14.14 -6.28
CA GLY A 184 -0.49 -13.62 -6.70
C GLY A 184 -0.58 -12.70 -7.91
N SER A 185 0.49 -11.95 -8.12
CA SER A 185 0.66 -11.08 -9.27
C SER A 185 2.06 -11.18 -9.82
N CYS A 186 2.19 -11.01 -11.13
CA CYS A 186 3.45 -11.04 -11.86
C CYS A 186 3.49 -9.84 -12.80
N SER A 187 4.49 -8.97 -12.67
CA SER A 187 4.67 -7.85 -13.60
C SER A 187 5.32 -8.33 -14.90
N ILE A 188 4.85 -7.81 -16.03
CA ILE A 188 5.40 -8.04 -17.37
C ILE A 188 5.57 -6.68 -18.04
N GLU A 189 6.79 -6.39 -18.50
CA GLU A 189 7.06 -5.24 -19.36
C GLU A 189 6.56 -5.51 -20.79
N ILE A 190 5.81 -4.56 -21.36
CA ILE A 190 5.18 -4.65 -22.68
C ILE A 190 5.78 -3.59 -23.61
N ARG A 191 6.15 -4.02 -24.81
CA ARG A 191 6.60 -3.19 -25.95
C ARG A 191 5.75 -3.41 -27.19
N ASP A 192 5.14 -4.59 -27.31
CA ASP A 192 4.28 -4.98 -28.42
C ASP A 192 3.01 -5.63 -27.87
N GLU A 193 1.90 -4.89 -27.93
CA GLU A 193 0.59 -5.32 -27.45
C GLU A 193 0.00 -6.46 -28.30
N ALA A 194 0.26 -6.47 -29.61
CA ALA A 194 -0.24 -7.52 -30.49
C ALA A 194 0.44 -8.85 -30.18
N ALA A 195 1.76 -8.83 -30.02
CA ALA A 195 2.54 -9.99 -29.59
C ALA A 195 2.07 -10.53 -28.22
N LEU A 196 1.74 -9.62 -27.28
CA LEU A 196 1.18 -10.00 -26.00
C LEU A 196 -0.18 -10.71 -26.16
N LEU A 197 -1.10 -10.13 -26.93
CA LEU A 197 -2.44 -10.70 -27.15
C LEU A 197 -2.38 -12.10 -27.77
N GLU A 198 -1.44 -12.35 -28.69
CA GLU A 198 -1.20 -13.69 -29.24
C GLU A 198 -0.78 -14.68 -28.15
N VAL A 199 0.19 -14.32 -27.31
CA VAL A 199 0.67 -15.19 -26.22
C VAL A 199 -0.43 -15.43 -25.18
N LEU A 200 -1.25 -14.41 -24.87
CA LEU A 200 -2.40 -14.57 -23.98
C LEU A 200 -3.43 -15.54 -24.58
N ALA A 201 -3.73 -15.44 -25.87
CA ALA A 201 -4.64 -16.33 -26.56
C ALA A 201 -4.11 -17.79 -26.63
N GLU A 202 -2.81 -17.99 -26.81
CA GLU A 202 -2.15 -19.31 -26.72
C GLU A 202 -2.32 -19.94 -25.32
N GLU A 203 -2.28 -19.11 -24.27
CA GLU A 203 -2.60 -19.53 -22.91
C GLU A 203 -4.11 -19.57 -22.62
N GLY A 204 -4.95 -19.18 -23.59
CA GLY A 204 -6.40 -19.15 -23.63
C GLY A 204 -7.08 -18.01 -22.86
N ILE A 205 -6.33 -16.98 -22.50
CA ILE A 205 -6.86 -15.69 -22.03
C ILE A 205 -7.23 -14.91 -23.29
N VAL A 206 -8.50 -14.97 -23.69
CA VAL A 206 -8.96 -14.38 -24.95
C VAL A 206 -9.57 -13.01 -24.70
N ILE A 207 -8.86 -11.97 -25.12
CA ILE A 207 -9.38 -10.60 -25.14
C ILE A 207 -10.09 -10.36 -26.48
N PRO A 208 -11.37 -9.94 -26.50
CA PRO A 208 -12.07 -9.61 -27.73
C PRO A 208 -11.40 -8.46 -28.51
N PRO A 209 -11.42 -8.49 -29.85
CA PRO A 209 -10.91 -7.37 -30.65
C PRO A 209 -11.64 -6.06 -30.33
N GLY A 210 -10.89 -4.97 -30.17
CA GLY A 210 -11.44 -3.63 -29.89
C GLY A 210 -11.82 -3.38 -28.43
N GLU A 211 -11.59 -4.35 -27.54
CA GLU A 211 -11.81 -4.18 -26.10
C GLU A 211 -10.77 -3.22 -25.49
N SER A 212 -11.23 -2.28 -24.68
CA SER A 212 -10.36 -1.31 -23.99
C SER A 212 -9.40 -2.02 -23.03
N SER A 213 -8.14 -1.60 -22.99
CA SER A 213 -7.14 -2.11 -22.02
C SER A 213 -7.60 -1.99 -20.56
N ASN A 214 -8.53 -1.06 -20.26
CA ASN A 214 -9.15 -0.89 -18.94
C ASN A 214 -9.96 -2.11 -18.48
N THR A 215 -10.48 -2.91 -19.42
CA THR A 215 -11.43 -3.99 -19.15
C THR A 215 -10.84 -5.37 -19.38
N TRP A 216 -9.59 -5.48 -19.84
CA TRP A 216 -8.90 -6.76 -20.09
C TRP A 216 -8.90 -7.69 -18.86
N ILE A 217 -8.89 -7.12 -17.65
CA ILE A 217 -8.94 -7.87 -16.40
C ILE A 217 -10.24 -8.69 -16.22
N MET A 218 -11.29 -8.38 -17.00
CA MET A 218 -12.54 -9.13 -17.01
C MET A 218 -12.46 -10.41 -17.86
N HIS A 219 -11.40 -10.59 -18.64
CA HIS A 219 -11.25 -11.69 -19.62
C HIS A 219 -10.29 -12.77 -19.15
N GLY A 220 -10.34 -13.13 -17.87
CA GLY A 220 -9.46 -14.16 -17.34
C GLY A 220 -9.90 -15.58 -17.68
N MET A 221 -9.00 -16.52 -17.38
CA MET A 221 -9.17 -17.94 -17.58
C MET A 221 -9.33 -18.65 -16.24
N LYS A 222 -10.37 -19.49 -16.13
CA LYS A 222 -10.54 -20.45 -15.05
C LYS A 222 -10.04 -21.84 -15.44
N ARG A 223 -9.36 -22.56 -14.53
CA ARG A 223 -8.92 -23.96 -14.73
C ARG A 223 -8.91 -24.75 -13.42
N GLU A 224 -8.79 -26.07 -13.53
CA GLU A 224 -8.38 -26.93 -12.42
C GLU A 224 -6.85 -26.91 -12.32
N SER A 225 -6.31 -26.33 -11.25
CA SER A 225 -4.88 -26.34 -10.96
C SER A 225 -4.59 -25.90 -9.52
N THR A 226 -3.52 -26.44 -8.94
CA THR A 226 -3.03 -26.00 -7.63
C THR A 226 -2.34 -24.64 -7.72
N ALA A 227 -2.10 -24.00 -6.56
CA ALA A 227 -1.36 -22.73 -6.49
C ALA A 227 0.02 -22.83 -7.17
N GLY A 228 0.82 -23.85 -6.86
CA GLY A 228 2.15 -24.02 -7.46
C GLY A 228 2.12 -24.29 -8.97
N GLN A 229 1.11 -25.01 -9.48
CA GLN A 229 0.92 -25.20 -10.91
C GLN A 229 0.55 -23.89 -11.62
N THR A 230 -0.33 -23.10 -11.00
CA THR A 230 -0.79 -21.80 -11.51
C THR A 230 0.36 -20.80 -11.53
N GLU A 231 1.13 -20.71 -10.45
CA GLU A 231 2.33 -19.87 -10.35
C GLU A 231 3.35 -20.21 -11.45
N LYS A 232 3.72 -21.49 -11.60
CA LYS A 232 4.65 -21.94 -12.65
C LYS A 232 4.15 -21.54 -14.04
N ARG A 233 2.85 -21.63 -14.27
CA ARG A 233 2.26 -21.24 -15.55
C ARG A 233 2.33 -19.75 -15.81
N VAL A 234 2.03 -18.92 -14.81
CA VAL A 234 2.12 -17.45 -14.93
C VAL A 234 3.57 -17.01 -15.16
N LEU A 235 4.55 -17.65 -14.50
CA LEU A 235 5.96 -17.39 -14.74
C LEU A 235 6.40 -17.82 -16.16
N ASN A 236 5.89 -18.95 -16.66
CA ASN A 236 6.12 -19.38 -18.04
C ASN A 236 5.46 -18.43 -19.05
N LEU A 237 4.27 -17.90 -18.76
CA LEU A 237 3.62 -16.88 -19.57
C LEU A 237 4.51 -15.63 -19.69
N ARG A 238 5.03 -15.10 -18.57
CA ARG A 238 5.99 -13.99 -18.58
C ARG A 238 7.20 -14.27 -19.46
N GLN A 239 7.79 -15.46 -19.31
CA GLN A 239 8.92 -15.89 -20.13
C GLN A 239 8.60 -15.90 -21.63
N LYS A 240 7.46 -16.49 -22.02
CA LYS A 240 6.99 -16.52 -23.42
C LYS A 240 6.78 -15.12 -23.99
N VAL A 241 6.20 -14.22 -23.19
CA VAL A 241 5.98 -12.82 -23.59
C VAL A 241 7.32 -12.10 -23.83
N TYR A 242 8.32 -12.31 -22.97
CA TYR A 242 9.66 -11.74 -23.19
C TYR A 242 10.37 -12.34 -24.40
N GLU A 243 10.28 -13.65 -24.62
CA GLU A 243 10.84 -14.30 -25.80
C GLU A 243 10.20 -13.77 -27.10
N ARG A 244 8.86 -13.65 -27.13
CA ARG A 244 8.13 -13.13 -28.30
C ARG A 244 8.51 -11.68 -28.62
N GLN A 245 8.75 -10.86 -27.59
CA GLN A 245 9.13 -9.45 -27.73
C GLN A 245 10.66 -9.25 -27.85
N ALA A 246 11.45 -10.31 -27.97
CA ALA A 246 12.92 -10.27 -28.01
C ALA A 246 13.57 -9.49 -26.84
N MET A 247 13.00 -9.63 -25.64
CA MET A 247 13.46 -8.98 -24.42
C MET A 247 14.39 -9.89 -23.62
N PRO A 248 15.30 -9.33 -22.78
CA PRO A 248 16.09 -10.13 -21.86
C PRO A 248 15.18 -10.94 -20.92
N THR A 249 15.38 -12.26 -20.96
CA THR A 249 14.60 -13.24 -20.19
C THR A 249 15.17 -13.48 -18.80
N GLN A 250 16.46 -13.19 -18.59
CA GLN A 250 17.07 -13.23 -17.27
C GLN A 250 16.60 -12.03 -16.44
N ARG A 251 15.51 -12.24 -15.70
CA ARG A 251 14.90 -11.30 -14.77
C ARG A 251 14.91 -11.88 -13.36
N HIS A 252 15.11 -11.03 -12.37
CA HIS A 252 15.21 -11.41 -10.96
C HIS A 252 13.97 -10.92 -10.18
N SER A 253 13.53 -11.71 -9.21
CA SER A 253 12.39 -11.37 -8.38
C SER A 253 12.73 -10.25 -7.40
N VAL A 254 11.99 -9.14 -7.48
CA VAL A 254 12.05 -8.08 -6.48
C VAL A 254 11.45 -8.55 -5.16
N SER A 255 10.44 -9.42 -5.20
CA SER A 255 9.83 -9.96 -3.99
C SER A 255 10.80 -10.84 -3.20
N GLU A 256 11.57 -11.68 -3.89
CA GLU A 256 12.66 -12.47 -3.30
C GLU A 256 13.74 -11.55 -2.73
N TYR A 257 14.17 -10.54 -3.49
CA TYR A 257 15.17 -9.60 -3.03
C TYR A 257 14.75 -8.89 -1.73
N VAL A 258 13.53 -8.36 -1.69
CA VAL A 258 13.00 -7.67 -0.51
C VAL A 258 12.77 -8.66 0.64
N ALA A 259 12.37 -9.90 0.38
CA ALA A 259 12.26 -10.94 1.41
C ALA A 259 13.62 -11.31 2.02
N ASN A 260 14.67 -11.42 1.21
CA ASN A 260 16.05 -11.64 1.67
C ASN A 260 16.61 -10.46 2.47
N ASN A 261 15.92 -9.32 2.47
CA ASN A 261 16.26 -8.12 3.24
C ASN A 261 15.11 -7.69 4.17
N SER A 262 14.30 -8.65 4.65
CA SER A 262 13.13 -8.39 5.50
C SER A 262 13.47 -7.63 6.77
N ASP A 263 14.62 -7.92 7.37
CA ASP A 263 15.05 -7.31 8.63
C ASP A 263 15.37 -5.81 8.47
N ILE A 264 15.92 -5.40 7.32
CA ILE A 264 16.11 -3.98 6.97
C ILE A 264 14.76 -3.28 6.90
N MET A 265 13.80 -3.94 6.23
CA MET A 265 12.44 -3.43 6.09
C MET A 265 11.75 -3.30 7.46
N GLU A 266 11.81 -4.33 8.29
CA GLU A 266 11.26 -4.32 9.63
C GLU A 266 11.90 -3.26 10.52
N SER A 267 13.22 -3.13 10.49
CA SER A 267 13.95 -2.16 11.32
C SER A 267 13.56 -0.73 10.99
N ILE A 268 13.51 -0.38 9.70
CA ILE A 268 13.07 0.95 9.25
C ILE A 268 11.61 1.19 9.61
N PHE A 269 10.74 0.20 9.38
CA PHE A 269 9.32 0.32 9.72
C PHE A 269 9.11 0.55 11.22
N LYS A 270 9.71 -0.29 12.07
CA LYS A 270 9.63 -0.20 13.55
C LYS A 270 10.18 1.13 14.06
N ALA A 271 11.22 1.68 13.43
CA ALA A 271 11.80 2.96 13.84
C ALA A 271 10.89 4.16 13.55
N TYR A 272 10.23 4.20 12.39
CA TYR A 272 9.56 5.43 11.92
C TYR A 272 8.03 5.37 11.88
N TYR A 273 7.43 4.24 11.49
CA TYR A 273 5.98 4.16 11.29
C TYR A 273 5.16 4.37 12.57
N PRO A 274 5.58 3.90 13.76
CA PRO A 274 4.88 4.24 15.00
C PRO A 274 4.82 5.75 15.27
N GLY A 275 5.93 6.46 15.06
CA GLY A 275 5.99 7.91 15.20
C GLY A 275 5.13 8.62 14.15
N LEU A 276 5.24 8.18 12.89
CA LEU A 276 4.43 8.71 11.79
C LEU A 276 2.92 8.53 12.05
N ALA A 277 2.51 7.34 12.44
CA ALA A 277 1.12 7.02 12.76
C ALA A 277 0.56 7.89 13.89
N LYS A 278 1.31 8.01 15.00
CA LYS A 278 0.94 8.89 16.12
C LYS A 278 0.82 10.34 15.68
N ALA A 279 1.77 10.83 14.87
CA ALA A 279 1.77 12.22 14.44
C ALA A 279 0.60 12.58 13.53
N VAL A 280 0.32 11.73 12.54
CA VAL A 280 -0.85 11.89 11.66
C VAL A 280 -2.15 11.86 12.48
N ASN A 281 -2.29 10.91 13.40
CA ASN A 281 -3.51 10.78 14.20
C ASN A 281 -3.72 11.98 15.13
N ALA A 282 -2.69 12.36 15.89
CA ALA A 282 -2.77 13.42 16.89
C ALA A 282 -2.65 14.83 16.29
N LYS A 283 -2.35 14.94 14.99
CA LYS A 283 -2.00 16.19 14.30
C LYS A 283 -0.86 16.96 14.98
N HIS A 284 0.01 16.22 15.67
CA HIS A 284 1.09 16.73 16.49
C HIS A 284 2.39 16.01 16.14
N ASN A 285 3.45 16.76 15.92
CA ASN A 285 4.74 16.21 15.51
C ASN A 285 5.45 15.52 16.69
N ASN A 286 6.54 14.80 16.42
CA ASN A 286 7.32 14.12 17.45
C ASN A 286 8.83 14.12 17.17
N GLU A 287 9.61 13.78 18.20
CA GLU A 287 11.08 13.78 18.16
C GLU A 287 11.66 12.82 17.12
N THR A 288 10.99 11.70 16.82
CA THR A 288 11.46 10.75 15.81
C THR A 288 11.46 11.37 14.42
N LEU A 289 10.34 11.99 14.02
CA LEU A 289 10.21 12.64 12.71
C LEU A 289 11.04 13.92 12.63
N GLN A 290 11.08 14.70 13.70
CA GLN A 290 11.97 15.87 13.82
C GLN A 290 13.44 15.48 13.71
N GLY A 291 13.84 14.36 14.33
CA GLY A 291 15.19 13.85 14.29
C GLY A 291 15.63 13.46 12.87
N LEU A 292 14.75 12.79 12.12
CA LEU A 292 15.01 12.45 10.71
C LEU A 292 15.07 13.71 9.84
N ALA A 293 14.11 14.62 9.98
CA ALA A 293 14.09 15.88 9.22
C ALA A 293 15.33 16.73 9.49
N ASN A 294 15.76 16.84 10.75
CA ASN A 294 17.00 17.54 11.13
C ASN A 294 18.25 16.86 10.58
N ALA A 295 18.30 15.53 10.52
CA ALA A 295 19.42 14.81 9.90
C ALA A 295 19.48 15.09 8.39
N LEU A 296 18.34 15.08 7.70
CA LEU A 296 18.23 15.44 6.28
C LEU A 296 18.68 16.89 6.03
N LEU A 297 18.24 17.84 6.84
CA LEU A 297 18.61 19.25 6.66
C LEU A 297 20.10 19.54 6.93
N LYS A 298 20.84 18.60 7.52
CA LYS A 298 22.30 18.67 7.72
C LYS A 298 23.10 18.12 6.54
N THR A 299 22.47 17.41 5.60
CA THR A 299 23.14 16.90 4.40
C THR A 299 23.06 17.91 3.25
N ASP A 300 23.85 17.70 2.20
CA ASP A 300 23.77 18.53 1.00
C ASP A 300 22.56 18.14 0.16
N LEU A 301 21.48 18.91 0.33
CA LEU A 301 20.22 18.77 -0.38
C LEU A 301 20.05 19.83 -1.49
N THR A 302 21.14 20.34 -2.07
CA THR A 302 21.08 21.40 -3.11
C THR A 302 20.23 20.97 -4.31
N ASN A 303 20.27 19.69 -4.66
CA ASN A 303 19.49 19.11 -5.76
C ASN A 303 18.10 18.62 -5.34
N MET A 304 17.71 18.76 -4.07
CA MET A 304 16.36 18.40 -3.62
C MET A 304 15.35 19.44 -4.09
N GLU A 305 14.19 18.97 -4.50
CA GLU A 305 13.03 19.80 -4.84
C GLU A 305 12.64 20.74 -3.69
N GLN A 306 12.22 21.97 -4.03
CA GLN A 306 12.00 23.03 -3.03
C GLN A 306 10.83 22.71 -2.10
N GLU A 307 9.77 22.11 -2.63
CA GLU A 307 8.57 21.71 -1.87
C GLU A 307 8.92 20.65 -0.81
N ALA A 308 9.65 19.61 -1.20
CA ALA A 308 10.15 18.58 -0.27
C ALA A 308 11.01 19.21 0.83
N ARG A 309 11.91 20.13 0.47
CA ARG A 309 12.76 20.83 1.44
C ARG A 309 11.96 21.71 2.39
N ALA A 310 10.93 22.41 1.91
CA ALA A 310 10.05 23.23 2.73
C ALA A 310 9.29 22.39 3.75
N VAL A 311 8.77 21.22 3.34
CA VAL A 311 8.15 20.25 4.24
C VAL A 311 9.14 19.76 5.29
N LEU A 312 10.38 19.42 4.92
CA LEU A 312 11.40 19.00 5.89
C LEU A 312 11.71 20.09 6.93
N ILE A 313 11.79 21.36 6.51
CA ILE A 313 11.96 22.50 7.43
C ILE A 313 10.76 22.59 8.38
N GLN A 314 9.55 22.40 7.88
CA GLN A 314 8.34 22.43 8.72
C GLN A 314 8.30 21.25 9.70
N VAL A 315 8.63 20.04 9.27
CA VAL A 315 8.72 18.87 10.16
C VAL A 315 9.83 19.04 11.19
N ALA A 316 10.96 19.65 10.85
CA ALA A 316 12.05 19.85 11.80
C ALA A 316 11.72 20.87 12.92
N ASN A 317 10.90 21.88 12.62
CA ASN A 317 10.72 23.05 13.49
C ASN A 317 9.30 23.23 14.04
N SER A 318 8.29 22.51 13.51
CA SER A 318 6.90 22.65 13.94
C SER A 318 6.48 21.55 14.90
N SER A 319 5.62 21.91 15.85
CA SER A 319 4.85 20.95 16.66
C SER A 319 3.56 20.51 15.97
N LYS A 320 3.11 21.19 14.91
CA LYS A 320 1.91 20.82 14.14
C LYS A 320 2.27 19.78 13.08
N PHE A 321 1.37 18.83 12.86
CA PHE A 321 1.53 17.80 11.83
C PHE A 321 0.22 17.62 11.05
N ASN A 322 0.23 17.94 9.75
CA ASN A 322 -0.94 17.76 8.88
C ASN A 322 -0.75 16.53 7.98
N ASP A 323 -1.73 16.23 7.12
CA ASP A 323 -1.67 15.04 6.27
C ASP A 323 -0.63 15.13 5.15
N GLU A 324 -0.39 16.33 4.63
CA GLU A 324 0.64 16.62 3.62
C GLU A 324 2.05 16.32 4.16
N LEU A 325 2.34 16.73 5.40
CA LEU A 325 3.58 16.39 6.10
C LEU A 325 3.68 14.88 6.31
N GLY A 326 2.58 14.21 6.66
CA GLY A 326 2.52 12.75 6.80
C GLY A 326 2.87 12.00 5.51
N ASN A 327 2.25 12.39 4.40
CA ASN A 327 2.49 11.78 3.08
C ASN A 327 3.92 11.96 2.63
N THR A 328 4.46 13.18 2.80
CA THR A 328 5.85 13.48 2.42
C THR A 328 6.84 12.68 3.27
N MET A 329 6.60 12.55 4.58
CA MET A 329 7.48 11.74 5.44
C MET A 329 7.39 10.25 5.11
N ASP A 330 6.20 9.70 4.80
CA ASP A 330 6.06 8.32 4.28
C ASP A 330 6.90 8.12 3.01
N ALA A 331 6.83 9.08 2.08
CA ALA A 331 7.60 9.09 0.84
C ALA A 331 9.11 9.03 1.10
N VAL A 332 9.58 9.93 1.96
CA VAL A 332 11.00 10.09 2.30
C VAL A 332 11.53 8.82 2.99
N ILE A 333 10.75 8.22 3.88
CA ILE A 333 11.11 6.97 4.56
C ILE A 333 11.25 5.82 3.55
N ARG A 334 10.26 5.64 2.65
CA ARG A 334 10.33 4.62 1.59
C ARG A 334 11.49 4.86 0.64
N TYR A 335 11.73 6.10 0.22
CA TYR A 335 12.86 6.48 -0.62
C TYR A 335 14.19 6.10 0.02
N ALA A 336 14.37 6.46 1.29
CA ALA A 336 15.57 6.11 2.05
C ALA A 336 15.77 4.58 2.20
N ALA A 337 14.68 3.83 2.35
CA ALA A 337 14.70 2.37 2.41
C ALA A 337 15.11 1.75 1.06
N VAL A 338 14.57 2.26 -0.05
CA VAL A 338 14.93 1.81 -1.40
C VAL A 338 16.40 2.09 -1.69
N GLU A 339 16.91 3.26 -1.33
CA GLU A 339 18.33 3.60 -1.45
C GLU A 339 19.22 2.70 -0.57
N GLU A 340 18.75 2.29 0.62
CA GLU A 340 19.46 1.31 1.43
C GLU A 340 19.53 -0.05 0.72
N LEU A 341 18.39 -0.53 0.22
CA LEU A 341 18.30 -1.80 -0.50
C LEU A 341 19.11 -1.75 -1.80
N ARG A 342 19.11 -0.64 -2.54
CA ARG A 342 19.82 -0.50 -3.82
C ARG A 342 21.31 -0.84 -3.73
N LYS A 343 21.96 -0.56 -2.61
CA LYS A 343 23.38 -0.89 -2.37
C LYS A 343 23.69 -2.39 -2.49
N GLY A 344 22.72 -3.28 -2.28
CA GLY A 344 22.87 -4.75 -2.42
C GLY A 344 22.40 -5.31 -3.76
N LEU A 345 21.76 -4.47 -4.58
CA LEU A 345 20.97 -4.93 -5.73
C LEU A 345 21.87 -5.49 -6.84
N ALA A 346 22.99 -4.82 -7.14
CA ALA A 346 23.97 -5.29 -8.11
C ALA A 346 24.53 -6.67 -7.76
N VAL A 347 24.79 -6.93 -6.47
CA VAL A 347 25.30 -8.22 -5.97
C VAL A 347 24.24 -9.30 -6.12
N PHE A 348 22.99 -9.06 -5.72
CA PHE A 348 21.89 -10.02 -5.90
C PHE A 348 21.69 -10.40 -7.37
N ILE A 349 21.69 -9.38 -8.22
CA ILE A 349 21.54 -9.50 -9.67
C ILE A 349 22.72 -10.27 -10.30
N ALA A 350 23.94 -10.16 -9.75
CA ALA A 350 25.12 -10.91 -10.21
C ALA A 350 25.21 -12.33 -9.62
N GLY A 351 24.81 -12.51 -8.37
CA GLY A 351 24.98 -13.71 -7.53
C GLY A 351 23.88 -14.76 -7.69
N SER A 352 22.77 -14.44 -8.36
CA SER A 352 21.73 -15.41 -8.77
C SER A 352 22.23 -16.54 -9.72
N ARG A 353 23.53 -16.58 -10.04
CA ARG A 353 24.22 -17.79 -10.50
C ARG A 353 24.45 -18.74 -9.31
N GLN A 354 23.40 -19.48 -8.93
CA GLN A 354 23.42 -20.70 -8.10
C GLN A 354 24.70 -20.95 -7.27
N THR A 355 24.86 -20.25 -6.14
CA THR A 355 25.69 -20.76 -5.03
C THR A 355 24.94 -20.61 -3.72
N PRO A 356 24.97 -21.61 -2.82
CA PRO A 356 24.50 -21.44 -1.46
C PRO A 356 25.25 -20.29 -0.78
N ALA A 357 24.64 -19.66 0.23
CA ALA A 357 25.10 -18.47 0.94
C ALA A 357 26.49 -18.64 1.63
N THR A 358 27.54 -18.72 0.83
CA THR A 358 28.96 -18.73 1.24
C THR A 358 29.76 -17.69 0.47
N SER A 359 29.11 -16.91 -0.39
CA SER A 359 29.78 -15.84 -1.12
C SER A 359 30.01 -14.62 -0.21
N PRO A 360 31.12 -13.88 -0.36
CA PRO A 360 31.36 -12.65 0.38
C PRO A 360 30.23 -11.60 0.23
N GLY A 361 29.47 -11.65 -0.87
CA GLY A 361 28.32 -10.79 -1.10
C GLY A 361 27.13 -11.09 -0.18
N ASP A 362 26.89 -12.37 0.14
CA ASP A 362 25.81 -12.79 1.05
C ASP A 362 26.14 -12.44 2.51
N LEU A 363 27.41 -12.61 2.91
CA LEU A 363 27.91 -12.18 4.22
C LEU A 363 27.77 -10.65 4.40
N LEU A 364 28.08 -9.88 3.36
CA LEU A 364 27.89 -8.41 3.37
C LEU A 364 26.42 -8.00 3.51
N LEU A 365 25.46 -8.79 3.02
CA LEU A 365 24.03 -8.49 3.17
C LEU A 365 23.53 -8.80 4.58
N ILE A 366 23.94 -9.94 5.16
CA ILE A 366 23.58 -10.34 6.53
C ILE A 366 24.19 -9.37 7.55
N GLU A 367 25.48 -9.02 7.42
CA GLU A 367 26.13 -8.04 8.30
C GLU A 367 25.48 -6.65 8.24
N ARG A 368 24.92 -6.27 7.09
CA ARG A 368 24.19 -5.00 6.94
C ARG A 368 22.84 -5.01 7.65
N SER A 369 22.15 -6.14 7.65
CA SER A 369 20.86 -6.32 8.34
C SER A 369 21.00 -6.14 9.85
N ASP A 370 21.87 -6.94 10.47
CA ASP A 370 22.10 -6.93 11.91
C ASP A 370 22.60 -5.57 12.40
N ALA A 371 23.45 -4.91 11.60
CA ALA A 371 23.94 -3.57 11.89
C ALA A 371 22.82 -2.53 11.94
N ILE A 372 21.81 -2.59 11.07
CA ILE A 372 20.70 -1.63 11.05
C ILE A 372 19.78 -1.87 12.25
N ALA A 373 19.46 -3.12 12.57
CA ALA A 373 18.61 -3.46 13.71
C ALA A 373 19.20 -3.00 15.06
N ALA A 374 20.54 -3.00 15.17
CA ALA A 374 21.26 -2.58 16.37
C ALA A 374 21.62 -1.09 16.43
N MET A 375 21.29 -0.28 15.40
CA MET A 375 21.68 1.14 15.36
C MET A 375 20.94 2.00 16.38
N HIS A 376 21.70 2.88 17.06
CA HIS A 376 21.11 3.94 17.85
C HIS A 376 20.25 4.88 16.96
N PRO A 377 19.09 5.40 17.42
CA PRO A 377 18.17 6.19 16.59
C PRO A 377 18.83 7.37 15.85
N ALA A 378 19.78 8.07 16.49
CA ALA A 378 20.51 9.17 15.85
C ALA A 378 21.39 8.69 14.67
N MET A 379 22.01 7.50 14.79
CA MET A 379 22.80 6.90 13.71
C MET A 379 21.91 6.43 12.57
N LEU A 380 20.75 5.84 12.89
CA LEU A 380 19.77 5.46 11.88
C LEU A 380 19.26 6.69 11.11
N ASN A 381 18.91 7.78 11.80
CA ASN A 381 18.52 9.03 11.16
C ASN A 381 19.60 9.56 10.20
N GLN A 382 20.86 9.56 10.62
CA GLN A 382 21.96 9.99 9.75
C GLN A 382 22.14 9.06 8.55
N ARG A 383 22.03 7.74 8.74
CA ARG A 383 22.11 6.78 7.63
C ARG A 383 20.99 6.98 6.62
N MET A 384 19.75 7.14 7.08
CA MET A 384 18.59 7.41 6.24
C MET A 384 18.75 8.75 5.50
N ALA A 385 19.25 9.78 6.18
CA ALA A 385 19.54 11.07 5.55
C ALA A 385 20.61 10.97 4.44
N ASN A 386 21.68 10.21 4.67
CA ASN A 386 22.72 9.97 3.67
C ASN A 386 22.19 9.17 2.47
N ASN A 387 21.28 8.22 2.71
CA ASN A 387 20.63 7.46 1.64
C ASN A 387 19.79 8.36 0.74
N VAL A 388 18.95 9.22 1.33
CA VAL A 388 18.17 10.22 0.57
C VAL A 388 19.10 11.16 -0.20
N GLN A 389 20.15 11.66 0.45
CA GLN A 389 21.13 12.55 -0.18
C GLN A 389 21.75 11.90 -1.42
N SER A 390 22.25 10.67 -1.32
CA SER A 390 22.85 9.94 -2.45
C SER A 390 21.87 9.81 -3.61
N GLY A 391 20.64 9.37 -3.33
CA GLY A 391 19.62 9.27 -4.37
C GLY A 391 19.29 10.61 -5.03
N VAL A 392 19.17 11.68 -4.24
CA VAL A 392 18.87 13.03 -4.74
C VAL A 392 20.02 13.58 -5.59
N GLN A 393 21.26 13.41 -5.15
CA GLN A 393 22.45 13.86 -5.87
C GLN A 393 22.60 13.12 -7.21
N GLU A 394 22.20 11.85 -7.27
CA GLU A 394 22.23 11.03 -8.49
C GLU A 394 20.97 11.20 -9.36
N GLY A 395 20.07 12.12 -9.02
CA GLY A 395 18.88 12.42 -9.83
C GLY A 395 17.87 11.26 -9.90
N ARG A 396 17.91 10.34 -8.92
CA ARG A 396 17.04 9.16 -8.90
C ARG A 396 15.59 9.52 -8.62
N SER A 397 14.71 8.69 -9.16
CA SER A 397 13.27 8.74 -8.97
C SER A 397 12.73 7.33 -9.06
N TYR A 398 11.70 7.02 -8.28
CA TYR A 398 11.10 5.69 -8.21
C TYR A 398 9.60 5.80 -8.43
N GLY A 399 9.03 4.90 -9.23
CA GLY A 399 7.59 4.77 -9.44
C GLY A 399 6.98 3.63 -8.61
N GLY A 400 5.66 3.68 -8.45
CA GLY A 400 4.85 2.60 -7.91
C GLY A 400 3.35 2.95 -7.95
N CYS A 401 2.49 2.05 -7.47
CA CYS A 401 1.05 2.29 -7.34
C CYS A 401 0.74 3.50 -6.46
N ALA A 402 1.66 3.85 -5.54
CA ALA A 402 1.59 5.06 -4.73
C ALA A 402 2.01 6.35 -5.47
N GLY A 403 2.23 6.33 -6.79
CA GLY A 403 2.74 7.47 -7.55
C GLY A 403 4.26 7.42 -7.78
N GLN A 404 4.79 8.45 -8.44
CA GLN A 404 6.23 8.62 -8.66
C GLN A 404 6.88 9.46 -7.55
N ILE A 405 7.77 8.86 -6.75
CA ILE A 405 8.63 9.61 -5.83
C ILE A 405 9.80 10.20 -6.60
N LYS A 406 9.76 11.53 -6.75
CA LYS A 406 10.86 12.34 -7.23
C LYS A 406 11.24 13.32 -6.11
N LEU A 407 12.44 13.17 -5.56
CA LEU A 407 12.97 14.14 -4.58
C LEU A 407 13.98 15.10 -5.20
N SER A 408 14.48 14.83 -6.42
CA SER A 408 15.53 15.59 -7.10
C SER A 408 14.98 16.54 -8.18
N LYS A 409 15.60 17.70 -8.36
CA LYS A 409 15.22 18.72 -9.37
C LYS A 409 15.39 18.25 -10.82
N ASP A 410 16.49 17.54 -11.10
CA ASP A 410 16.98 17.31 -12.47
C ASP A 410 16.54 15.98 -13.12
N SER A 411 15.51 15.29 -12.61
CA SER A 411 15.23 13.91 -13.03
C SER A 411 14.67 13.70 -14.47
N GLY A 412 14.73 14.71 -15.34
CA GLY A 412 14.44 14.62 -16.78
C GLY A 412 12.98 14.36 -17.17
N LEU A 413 12.09 14.27 -16.18
CA LEU A 413 10.64 14.21 -16.34
C LEU A 413 10.05 15.49 -15.73
N GLY A 414 9.25 16.21 -16.53
CA GLY A 414 8.65 17.49 -16.18
C GLY A 414 7.87 17.44 -14.86
N ASN A 415 8.03 18.52 -14.09
CA ASN A 415 7.26 19.05 -12.96
C ASN A 415 6.19 18.16 -12.29
N GLU A 416 6.43 17.83 -11.01
CA GLU A 416 5.65 18.30 -9.83
C GLU A 416 5.80 17.30 -8.66
N LEU A 417 6.42 17.72 -7.56
CA LEU A 417 6.31 17.02 -6.27
C LEU A 417 4.86 17.08 -5.74
N SER A 418 4.09 18.09 -6.19
CA SER A 418 2.65 18.27 -6.01
C SER A 418 1.82 17.01 -6.33
N GLY A 419 2.19 16.22 -7.34
CA GLY A 419 1.52 14.96 -7.68
C GLY A 419 1.64 13.92 -6.56
N TYR A 420 2.82 13.80 -5.97
CA TYR A 420 3.10 12.89 -4.84
C TYR A 420 2.59 13.43 -3.49
N MET A 421 2.55 14.76 -3.33
CA MET A 421 2.04 15.38 -2.10
C MET A 421 0.51 15.32 -2.01
N THR A 422 -0.19 15.03 -3.11
CA THR A 422 -1.64 15.12 -3.13
C THR A 422 -2.42 13.84 -3.40
N ASN A 423 -1.95 12.78 -4.08
CA ASN A 423 -2.84 11.63 -4.36
C ASN A 423 -2.17 10.35 -4.97
N GLY A 424 -1.62 9.40 -4.20
CA GLY A 424 -1.15 8.08 -4.68
C GLY A 424 -1.70 6.83 -3.94
N ASP A 425 -2.40 5.90 -4.62
CA ASP A 425 -3.16 4.78 -4.02
C ASP A 425 -2.33 3.47 -3.95
N SER A 426 -1.94 2.99 -2.77
CA SER A 426 -1.39 1.63 -2.60
C SER A 426 -2.38 0.65 -1.97
N GLN A 427 -2.80 -0.35 -2.75
CA GLN A 427 -3.23 -1.72 -2.34
C GLN A 427 -3.56 -2.62 -3.55
N GLN A 428 -2.81 -2.51 -4.66
CA GLN A 428 -3.18 -3.20 -5.90
C GLN A 428 -2.55 -4.58 -6.10
N SER A 429 -1.66 -5.06 -5.21
CA SER A 429 -0.73 -6.14 -5.59
C SER A 429 -1.33 -7.56 -5.73
N ALA A 430 -2.58 -7.85 -5.33
CA ALA A 430 -3.14 -9.19 -5.52
C ALA A 430 -4.65 -9.25 -5.78
N TYR A 431 -5.45 -8.35 -5.20
CA TYR A 431 -6.91 -8.32 -5.37
C TYR A 431 -7.44 -7.02 -5.96
N GLY A 432 -6.56 -6.06 -6.29
CA GLY A 432 -6.98 -4.75 -6.80
C GLY A 432 -8.05 -4.10 -5.93
N GLY A 433 -7.79 -3.87 -4.64
CA GLY A 433 -8.83 -3.42 -3.71
C GLY A 433 -8.42 -2.24 -2.86
N ARG A 434 -9.12 -1.10 -3.00
CA ARG A 434 -8.89 0.10 -2.16
C ARG A 434 -9.86 0.13 -0.97
N SER A 435 -9.36 -0.02 0.25
CA SER A 435 -10.23 0.03 1.44
C SER A 435 -10.59 1.48 1.82
N ARG A 436 -11.90 1.81 1.90
CA ARG A 436 -12.38 3.03 2.57
C ARG A 436 -12.55 2.76 4.09
N PRO A 437 -12.19 3.70 4.98
CA PRO A 437 -12.91 3.83 6.24
C PRO A 437 -14.34 4.29 5.94
N CYS A 438 -15.34 3.65 6.56
CA CYS A 438 -16.75 3.95 6.36
C CYS A 438 -17.05 5.45 6.51
N ARG A 439 -17.62 6.08 5.47
CA ARG A 439 -18.18 7.44 5.55
C ARG A 439 -19.57 7.40 6.19
N SER A 440 -19.82 8.36 7.07
CA SER A 440 -21.12 8.62 7.69
C SER A 440 -22.13 9.12 6.67
N ILE A 441 -23.30 8.50 6.63
CA ILE A 441 -24.44 8.96 5.84
C ILE A 441 -25.09 10.13 6.61
N LYS A 442 -25.09 11.33 6.01
CA LYS A 442 -25.88 12.47 6.49
C LYS A 442 -27.31 12.31 5.97
N ASN A 443 -28.14 11.57 6.69
CA ASN A 443 -29.59 11.75 6.63
C ASN A 443 -30.07 12.00 8.06
N GLY A 444 -30.43 13.26 8.33
CA GLY A 444 -30.86 13.72 9.63
C GLY A 444 -32.22 13.16 9.99
N MET A 445 -32.24 12.17 10.87
CA MET A 445 -33.39 11.89 11.73
C MET A 445 -32.97 12.16 13.18
N ASN A 446 -33.65 13.11 13.81
CA ASN A 446 -33.47 13.44 15.22
C ASN A 446 -33.90 12.23 16.07
N THR A 447 -32.95 11.37 16.41
CA THR A 447 -33.16 10.27 17.36
C THR A 447 -32.23 10.42 18.56
N THR A 448 -32.68 9.94 19.70
CA THR A 448 -31.98 10.03 20.97
C THR A 448 -31.16 8.76 21.19
N CYS A 449 -29.86 8.88 21.48
CA CYS A 449 -28.98 7.73 21.71
C CYS A 449 -29.46 6.88 22.90
N PRO A 450 -29.60 5.55 22.75
CA PRO A 450 -30.10 4.70 23.84
C PRO A 450 -29.13 4.61 25.04
N TYR A 451 -27.83 4.83 24.82
CA TYR A 451 -26.78 4.71 25.85
C TYR A 451 -26.52 6.00 26.62
N CYS A 452 -26.57 7.17 25.98
CA CYS A 452 -26.26 8.45 26.64
C CYS A 452 -27.44 9.43 26.69
N LYS A 453 -28.59 9.08 26.12
CA LYS A 453 -29.83 9.88 26.10
C LYS A 453 -29.69 11.28 25.45
N GLN A 454 -28.60 11.56 24.72
CA GLN A 454 -28.44 12.79 23.95
C GLN A 454 -29.06 12.67 22.55
N LYS A 455 -29.60 13.78 22.01
CA LYS A 455 -30.05 13.87 20.60
C LYS A 455 -28.85 13.75 19.68
N VAL A 456 -28.89 12.82 18.72
CA VAL A 456 -27.79 12.59 17.77
C VAL A 456 -28.27 12.97 16.37
N LYS A 457 -27.41 13.69 15.62
CA LYS A 457 -27.70 14.10 14.23
C LYS A 457 -27.35 13.03 13.18
N THR A 458 -26.69 11.94 13.59
CA THR A 458 -26.13 10.94 12.68
C THR A 458 -26.49 9.54 13.17
N ILE A 459 -27.25 8.81 12.37
CA ILE A 459 -27.54 7.38 12.56
C ILE A 459 -26.62 6.64 11.58
N VAL A 460 -25.81 5.70 12.08
CA VAL A 460 -25.10 4.73 11.23
C VAL A 460 -25.87 3.42 11.35
N PRO A 461 -26.61 2.98 10.31
CA PRO A 461 -27.13 1.63 10.29
C PRO A 461 -25.96 0.68 10.00
N LYS A 462 -25.73 -0.28 10.89
CA LYS A 462 -25.06 -1.53 10.53
C LYS A 462 -26.17 -2.55 10.31
N GLU A 463 -26.10 -3.34 9.24
CA GLU A 463 -26.89 -4.57 9.15
C GLU A 463 -26.59 -5.39 10.42
N GLY A 464 -27.61 -5.54 11.28
CA GLY A 464 -27.47 -6.07 12.66
C GLY A 464 -28.07 -5.21 13.78
N GLY A 465 -28.55 -3.99 13.53
CA GLY A 465 -29.48 -3.29 14.43
C GLY A 465 -28.89 -2.55 15.65
N GLU A 466 -27.58 -2.34 15.74
CA GLU A 466 -26.98 -1.53 16.83
C GLU A 466 -26.65 -0.09 16.38
N VAL A 467 -27.15 0.90 17.13
CA VAL A 467 -27.00 2.35 16.87
C VAL A 467 -25.88 2.95 17.74
N TYR A 468 -24.91 3.61 17.12
CA TYR A 468 -23.78 4.23 17.82
C TYR A 468 -23.77 5.76 17.73
N CYS A 469 -23.40 6.41 18.85
CA CYS A 469 -23.28 7.86 19.00
C CYS A 469 -21.80 8.27 18.97
N SER A 470 -21.46 9.32 18.20
CA SER A 470 -20.07 9.78 17.98
C SER A 470 -19.44 10.55 19.15
N ASN A 471 -20.07 10.54 20.32
CA ASN A 471 -19.51 11.14 21.53
C ASN A 471 -18.45 10.21 22.13
N ASN A 472 -17.29 10.74 22.53
CA ASN A 472 -16.15 9.97 23.07
C ASN A 472 -16.55 9.06 24.26
N LYS A 473 -17.55 9.44 25.04
CA LYS A 473 -18.12 8.61 26.12
C LYS A 473 -18.85 7.36 25.60
N CYS A 474 -19.50 7.44 24.44
CA CYS A 474 -20.23 6.33 23.81
C CYS A 474 -19.29 5.36 23.08
N ALA A 475 -18.23 5.85 22.44
CA ALA A 475 -17.18 4.99 21.86
C ALA A 475 -16.53 4.11 22.93
N ARG A 476 -16.27 4.67 24.12
CA ARG A 476 -15.77 3.91 25.29
C ARG A 476 -16.76 2.86 25.81
N ALA A 477 -18.06 3.16 25.82
CA ALA A 477 -19.10 2.22 26.24
C ALA A 477 -19.30 1.08 25.22
N ALA A 478 -19.26 1.39 23.92
CA ALA A 478 -19.31 0.45 22.82
C ALA A 478 -18.10 -0.50 22.82
N ALA A 479 -16.90 0.04 23.00
CA ALA A 479 -15.68 -0.74 23.14
C ALA A 479 -15.74 -1.70 24.34
N ARG A 480 -16.23 -1.23 25.50
CA ARG A 480 -16.46 -2.08 26.68
C ARG A 480 -17.48 -3.20 26.42
N HIS A 481 -18.55 -2.91 25.67
CA HIS A 481 -19.56 -3.91 25.33
C HIS A 481 -19.04 -4.97 24.34
N LEU A 482 -18.27 -4.56 23.33
CA LEU A 482 -17.58 -5.45 22.39
C LEU A 482 -16.53 -6.32 23.08
N ILE A 483 -15.75 -5.75 24.01
CA ILE A 483 -14.80 -6.51 24.83
C ILE A 483 -15.53 -7.57 25.68
N LYS A 484 -16.67 -7.22 26.28
CA LYS A 484 -17.48 -8.16 27.08
C LYS A 484 -18.10 -9.29 26.24
N LYS A 485 -18.39 -9.04 24.95
CA LYS A 485 -18.83 -10.08 23.98
C LYS A 485 -17.68 -10.98 23.51
N MET A 486 -16.48 -10.42 23.34
CA MET A 486 -15.31 -11.15 22.79
C MET A 486 -14.52 -11.92 23.85
N MET A 487 -14.68 -11.60 25.14
CA MET A 487 -13.98 -12.27 26.24
C MET A 487 -14.93 -12.63 27.41
N PRO A 488 -15.84 -13.61 27.24
CA PRO A 488 -16.70 -14.05 28.33
C PRO A 488 -15.87 -14.88 29.32
N GLY A 489 -15.40 -14.27 30.43
CA GLY A 489 -14.73 -15.03 31.49
C GLY A 489 -13.95 -14.25 32.55
N ASN A 490 -13.55 -13.01 32.30
CA ASN A 490 -12.61 -12.30 33.21
C ASN A 490 -13.25 -11.51 34.37
N GLU A 491 -14.46 -11.86 34.82
CA GLU A 491 -15.15 -11.14 35.92
C GLU A 491 -14.99 -11.78 37.31
N LYS A 492 -14.01 -12.66 37.52
CA LYS A 492 -13.70 -13.17 38.87
C LYS A 492 -12.26 -12.98 39.28
N GLN A 493 -11.93 -11.74 39.65
CA GLN A 493 -11.14 -11.49 40.87
C GLN A 493 -11.44 -10.07 41.35
N LYS A 494 -12.44 -10.00 42.23
CA LYS A 494 -12.76 -8.83 43.05
C LYS A 494 -11.90 -8.88 44.32
N THR A 495 -11.46 -7.68 44.72
CA THR A 495 -11.23 -7.19 46.09
C THR A 495 -10.21 -7.93 46.94
N TRP A 496 -9.18 -7.22 47.41
CA TRP A 496 -8.94 -7.01 48.85
C TRP A 496 -8.30 -5.61 49.04
N SER A 497 -8.83 -4.92 50.06
CA SER A 497 -8.43 -3.66 50.75
C SER A 497 -7.33 -2.79 50.16
#